data_AF-A0A1G2A806-F1
#
_entry.id   AF-A0A1G2A806-F1
#
_cell.length_a   1.000
_cell.length_b   1.000
_cell.length_c   1.000
_cell.angle_alpha   90.00
_cell.angle_beta   90.00
_cell.angle_gamma   90.00
#
_symmetry.space_group_name_H-M   'P 1'
#
loop_
_entity.id
_entity.type
_entity.pdbx_description
1 polymer ?
#
loop_
_entity_poly.entity_id
_entity_poly.type
_entity_poly.pdbx_seq_one_letter_code
_entity_poly.pdbx_strand_id
1 'polypeptide(L)'
;MNLQEYKLLSEGYFAKTHDGVITLFSLKFIKTHKIDARYVRIFKEAERDRIDADYRFLEEFTKQDAESVHKKAEEFVKMADKFLSVKLKGRKRNSIDIRGMLW
;
A
#
# COMPACT_ATOMS: atom_id res chain seq x y z
N MET A 1 -10.86 7.46 -7.76
CA MET A 1 -10.30 6.09 -7.77
C MET A 1 -8.79 6.24 -7.60
N ASN A 2 -8.30 6.29 -6.35
CA ASN A 2 -6.90 6.65 -6.01
C ASN A 2 -6.10 5.39 -5.67
N LEU A 3 -4.79 5.42 -5.95
CA LEU A 3 -3.78 4.34 -5.89
C LEU A 3 -3.79 3.40 -4.65
N GLN A 4 -4.48 3.77 -3.57
CA GLN A 4 -4.59 2.98 -2.34
C GLN A 4 -5.39 1.68 -2.53
N GLU A 5 -6.32 1.63 -3.49
CA GLU A 5 -7.09 0.42 -3.79
C GLU A 5 -6.24 -0.68 -4.45
N TYR A 6 -5.16 -0.31 -5.15
CA TYR A 6 -4.46 -1.23 -6.07
C TYR A 6 -3.65 -2.33 -5.39
N LYS A 7 -3.18 -2.14 -4.15
CA LYS A 7 -2.22 -3.07 -3.55
C LYS A 7 -2.86 -4.26 -2.82
N LEU A 8 -3.99 -4.02 -2.14
CA LEU A 8 -4.73 -5.08 -1.45
C LEU A 8 -5.27 -6.14 -2.43
N LEU A 9 -5.52 -5.73 -3.68
CA LEU A 9 -5.95 -6.59 -4.78
C LEU A 9 -4.97 -7.72 -5.11
N SER A 10 -3.67 -7.53 -4.87
CA SER A 10 -2.66 -8.59 -5.14
C SER A 10 -2.79 -9.84 -4.24
N GLU A 11 -3.57 -9.76 -3.17
CA GLU A 11 -3.95 -10.91 -2.32
C GLU A 11 -5.47 -11.16 -2.28
N GLY A 12 -6.26 -10.45 -3.10
CA GLY A 12 -7.72 -10.62 -3.17
C GLY A 12 -8.50 -10.04 -1.99
N TYR A 13 -7.91 -9.13 -1.20
CA TYR A 13 -8.62 -8.47 -0.09
C TYR A 13 -9.22 -7.14 -0.55
N PHE A 14 -10.37 -6.78 0.04
CA PHE A 14 -11.09 -5.55 -0.26
C PHE A 14 -11.46 -4.81 1.02
N ALA A 15 -11.27 -3.50 1.04
CA ALA A 15 -11.80 -2.60 2.06
C ALA A 15 -12.73 -1.58 1.41
N LYS A 16 -13.79 -1.20 2.11
CA LYS A 16 -14.77 -0.20 1.65
C LYS A 16 -14.48 1.21 2.17
N THR A 17 -13.51 1.35 3.09
CA THR A 17 -13.16 2.60 3.76
C THR A 17 -11.64 2.73 3.90
N HIS A 18 -11.15 3.95 4.06
CA HIS A 18 -9.73 4.23 4.29
C HIS A 18 -9.21 3.54 5.55
N ASP A 19 -9.93 3.66 6.67
CA ASP A 19 -9.65 2.92 7.91
C ASP A 19 -9.59 1.40 7.68
N GLY A 20 -10.48 0.89 6.84
CA GLY A 20 -10.51 -0.52 6.45
C GLY A 20 -9.23 -0.94 5.72
N VAL A 21 -8.71 -0.09 4.83
CA VAL A 21 -7.43 -0.33 4.13
C VAL A 21 -6.28 -0.37 5.13
N ILE A 22 -6.19 0.61 6.04
CA ILE A 22 -5.12 0.68 7.05
C ILE A 22 -5.18 -0.54 7.98
N THR A 23 -6.38 -0.93 8.41
CA THR A 23 -6.59 -2.08 9.27
C THR A 23 -6.20 -3.38 8.57
N LEU A 24 -6.67 -3.60 7.34
CA LEU A 24 -6.32 -4.80 6.57
C LEU A 24 -4.83 -4.86 6.26
N PHE A 25 -4.22 -3.74 5.88
CA PHE A 25 -2.79 -3.66 5.64
C PHE A 25 -1.99 -4.05 6.91
N SER A 26 -2.39 -3.52 8.06
CA SER A 26 -1.79 -3.84 9.35
C SER A 26 -1.92 -5.32 9.70
N LEU A 27 -3.11 -5.89 9.54
CA LEU A 27 -3.37 -7.30 9.86
C LEU A 27 -2.63 -8.27 8.93
N LYS A 28 -2.57 -7.97 7.64
CA LYS A 28 -2.11 -8.92 6.62
C LYS A 28 -0.63 -8.84 6.27
N PHE A 29 0.01 -7.69 6.56
CA PHE A 29 1.41 -7.48 6.19
C PHE A 29 2.29 -7.11 7.37
N ILE A 30 1.79 -6.27 8.29
CA ILE A 30 2.59 -5.83 9.45
C ILE A 30 2.60 -6.91 10.54
N LYS A 31 1.43 -7.35 10.99
CA LYS A 31 1.32 -8.38 12.05
C LYS A 31 1.86 -9.75 11.63
N THR A 32 1.95 -10.01 10.33
CA THR A 32 2.58 -11.21 9.79
C THR A 32 4.06 -11.03 9.45
N HIS A 33 4.67 -9.91 9.85
CA HIS A 33 6.08 -9.57 9.63
C HIS A 33 6.54 -9.59 8.16
N LYS A 34 5.61 -9.43 7.21
CA LYS A 34 5.92 -9.36 5.78
C LYS A 34 6.43 -7.97 5.37
N ILE A 35 6.01 -6.94 6.10
CA ILE A 35 6.38 -5.53 5.91
C ILE A 35 6.66 -4.93 7.30
N ASP A 36 7.66 -4.06 7.38
CA ASP A 36 8.08 -3.39 8.61
C ASP A 36 6.98 -2.45 9.17
N ALA A 37 6.81 -2.44 10.49
CA ALA A 37 5.81 -1.64 11.19
C ALA A 37 5.92 -0.13 10.91
N ARG A 38 7.10 0.39 10.57
CA ARG A 38 7.30 1.81 10.23
C ARG A 38 6.41 2.30 9.09
N TYR A 39 6.04 1.41 8.16
CA TYR A 39 5.18 1.76 7.02
C TYR A 39 3.71 1.95 7.40
N VAL A 40 3.27 1.45 8.57
CA VAL A 40 1.92 1.75 9.08
C VAL A 40 1.81 3.21 9.54
N ARG A 41 2.93 3.79 9.99
CA ARG A 41 2.96 5.17 10.49
C ARG A 41 2.75 6.17 9.37
N ILE A 42 3.28 5.88 8.18
CA ILE A 42 3.08 6.69 6.96
C ILE A 42 1.59 6.80 6.61
N PHE A 43 0.81 5.72 6.72
CA PHE A 43 -0.63 5.77 6.47
C PHE A 43 -1.38 6.66 7.45
N LYS A 44 -1.08 6.53 8.74
CA LYS A 44 -1.71 7.33 9.80
C LYS A 44 -1.31 8.80 9.76
N GLU A 45 -0.09 9.09 9.32
CA GLU A 45 0.39 10.46 9.10
C GLU A 45 -0.31 11.05 7.86
N ALA A 46 -0.31 10.35 6.72
CA ALA A 46 -0.96 10.82 5.50
C ALA A 46 -2.48 11.04 5.64
N GLU A 47 -3.17 10.20 6.41
CA GLU A 47 -4.60 10.38 6.69
C GLU A 47 -4.86 11.63 7.54
N ARG A 48 -4.00 11.86 8.55
CA ARG A 48 -4.07 13.05 9.40
C ARG A 48 -3.78 14.31 8.61
N ASP A 49 -2.69 14.32 7.84
CA ASP A 49 -2.30 15.46 7.00
C ASP A 49 -3.42 15.82 6.02
N ARG A 50 -4.14 14.82 5.48
CA ARG A 50 -5.31 15.05 4.63
C ARG A 50 -6.48 15.66 5.40
N ILE A 51 -6.80 15.14 6.58
CA ILE A 51 -7.87 15.67 7.42
C ILE A 51 -7.54 17.11 7.82
N ASP A 52 -6.30 17.37 8.20
CA ASP A 52 -5.87 18.69 8.62
C ASP A 52 -5.88 19.67 7.42
N ALA A 53 -5.43 19.26 6.24
CA ALA A 53 -5.54 20.08 5.02
C ALA A 53 -6.99 20.35 4.58
N ASP A 54 -7.88 19.36 4.67
CA ASP A 54 -9.28 19.47 4.23
C ASP A 54 -10.16 20.24 5.24
N TYR A 55 -9.82 20.20 6.54
CA TYR A 55 -10.71 20.65 7.62
C TYR A 55 -10.11 21.67 8.59
N ARG A 56 -8.80 21.95 8.59
CA ARG A 56 -8.19 23.01 9.39
C ARG A 56 -7.93 24.24 8.54
N PHE A 57 -8.77 25.26 8.75
CA PHE A 57 -8.75 26.54 8.03
C PHE A 57 -7.50 27.43 8.32
N LEU A 58 -6.56 26.98 9.17
CA LEU A 58 -5.43 27.78 9.69
C LEU A 58 -4.07 27.06 9.64
N GLU A 59 -3.97 25.90 9.00
CA GLU A 59 -2.67 25.22 8.87
C GLU A 59 -1.93 25.69 7.62
N GLU A 60 -0.86 26.48 7.83
CA GLU A 60 0.10 26.82 6.78
C GLU A 60 1.10 25.68 6.62
N PHE A 61 1.03 24.95 5.50
CA PHE A 61 2.02 23.94 5.16
C PHE A 61 3.27 24.58 4.59
N THR A 62 4.43 24.22 5.14
CA THR A 62 5.72 24.66 4.59
C THR A 62 6.15 23.79 3.42
N LYS A 63 7.11 24.28 2.62
CA LYS A 63 7.75 23.47 1.57
C LYS A 63 8.39 22.21 2.16
N GLN A 64 8.97 22.31 3.36
CA GLN A 64 9.59 21.20 4.07
C GLN A 64 8.59 20.11 4.44
N ASP A 65 7.36 20.48 4.82
CA ASP A 65 6.29 19.52 5.12
C ASP A 65 5.91 18.74 3.87
N ALA A 66 5.75 19.44 2.74
CA ALA A 66 5.47 18.81 1.45
C ALA A 66 6.59 17.87 1.00
N GLU A 67 7.86 18.30 1.11
CA GLU A 67 9.02 17.47 0.78
C GLU A 67 9.12 16.22 1.67
N SER A 68 8.83 16.35 2.96
CA SER A 68 8.81 15.25 3.93
C SER A 68 7.75 14.21 3.57
N VAL A 69 6.52 14.64 3.28
CA VAL A 69 5.43 13.75 2.85
C VAL A 69 5.77 13.08 1.51
N HIS A 70 6.31 13.84 0.56
CA HIS A 70 6.71 13.31 -0.74
C HIS A 70 7.76 12.20 -0.61
N LYS A 71 8.81 12.43 0.18
CA LYS A 71 9.87 11.43 0.44
C LYS A 71 9.33 10.16 1.09
N LYS A 72 8.43 10.29 2.08
CA LYS A 72 7.77 9.15 2.72
C LYS A 72 6.93 8.36 1.71
N ALA A 73 6.22 9.04 0.82
CA ALA A 73 5.44 8.40 -0.24
C ALA A 73 6.34 7.63 -1.22
N GLU A 74 7.47 8.22 -1.65
CA GLU A 74 8.44 7.52 -2.50
C GLU A 74 9.01 6.26 -1.84
N GLU A 75 9.39 6.34 -0.56
CA GLU A 75 9.88 5.20 0.19
C GLU A 75 8.84 4.08 0.28
N PHE A 76 7.57 4.44 0.48
CA PHE A 76 6.47 3.50 0.49
C PHE A 76 6.29 2.80 -0.88
N VAL A 77 6.32 3.56 -1.97
CA VAL A 77 6.21 3.01 -3.34
C VAL A 77 7.38 2.08 -3.65
N LYS A 78 8.62 2.45 -3.31
CA LYS A 78 9.80 1.60 -3.50
C LYS A 78 9.70 0.29 -2.73
N MET A 79 9.28 0.33 -1.46
CA MET A 79 9.01 -0.87 -0.67
C MET A 79 7.94 -1.71 -1.36
N ALA A 80 6.89 -1.04 -1.85
CA ALA A 80 5.79 -1.70 -2.49
C ALA A 80 6.24 -2.47 -3.75
N ASP A 81 6.98 -1.83 -4.64
CA ASP A 81 7.48 -2.47 -5.86
C ASP A 81 8.43 -3.63 -5.56
N LYS A 82 9.30 -3.47 -4.56
CA LYS A 82 10.17 -4.56 -4.11
C LYS A 82 9.36 -5.76 -3.61
N PHE A 83 8.32 -5.53 -2.82
CA PHE A 83 7.46 -6.61 -2.31
C PHE A 83 6.71 -7.34 -3.43
N LEU A 84 6.19 -6.60 -4.42
CA LEU A 84 5.45 -7.19 -5.55
C LEU A 84 6.36 -7.91 -6.54
N SER A 85 7.54 -7.36 -6.85
CA SER A 85 8.50 -8.00 -7.76
C SER A 85 9.02 -9.34 -7.21
N VAL A 86 9.25 -9.44 -5.89
CA VAL A 86 9.58 -10.71 -5.23
C VAL A 86 8.45 -11.74 -5.41
N LYS A 87 7.19 -11.33 -5.19
CA LYS A 87 6.02 -12.20 -5.31
C LYS A 87 5.77 -12.67 -6.75
N LEU A 88 5.99 -11.80 -7.74
CA LEU A 88 5.83 -12.14 -9.16
C LEU A 88 6.93 -13.08 -9.66
N LYS A 89 8.18 -12.95 -9.18
CA LYS A 89 9.23 -13.93 -9.44
C LYS A 89 8.91 -15.31 -8.87
N GLY A 90 8.27 -15.38 -7.70
CA GLY A 90 7.79 -16.62 -7.10
C GLY A 90 6.61 -17.29 -7.84
N ARG A 91 5.86 -16.54 -8.66
CA ARG A 91 4.68 -17.04 -9.40
C ARG A 91 5.01 -17.61 -10.79
N LYS A 92 6.22 -17.40 -11.31
CA LYS A 92 6.69 -18.04 -12.57
C LYS A 92 7.14 -19.48 -12.31
N ARG A 93 6.18 -20.38 -12.21
CA ARG A 93 6.22 -21.80 -12.63
C ARG A 93 4.84 -22.37 -12.34
N ASN A 94 3.94 -22.19 -13.30
CA ASN A 94 2.83 -23.08 -13.60
C ASN A 94 2.42 -22.71 -15.03
N SER A 95 3.26 -23.10 -15.99
CA SER A 95 2.80 -23.25 -17.36
C SER A 95 1.75 -24.36 -17.31
N ILE A 96 0.49 -23.99 -17.43
CA ILE A 96 -0.57 -24.95 -17.68
C ILE A 96 -0.24 -25.55 -19.05
N ASP A 97 0.25 -26.78 -19.06
CA ASP A 97 0.40 -27.56 -20.28
C ASP A 97 -0.99 -28.00 -20.74
N ILE A 98 -1.55 -27.25 -21.68
CA ILE A 98 -2.87 -27.49 -22.27
C ILE A 98 -2.87 -28.64 -23.30
N ARG A 99 -1.75 -29.37 -23.47
CA ARG A 99 -1.67 -30.50 -24.41
C ARG A 99 -2.32 -31.80 -23.95
N GLY A 100 -2.94 -31.82 -22.76
CA GLY A 100 -3.57 -33.03 -22.19
C GLY A 100 -5.10 -33.04 -22.13
N MET A 101 -5.80 -32.02 -22.63
CA MET A 101 -7.25 -31.83 -22.45
C MET A 101 -8.06 -31.78 -23.76
N LEU A 102 -7.68 -32.62 -24.72
CA LEU A 102 -8.48 -32.91 -25.91
C LEU A 102 -8.55 -34.43 -26.10
N TRP A 103 -9.57 -35.03 -25.49
CA TRP A 103 -10.20 -36.29 -25.91
C TRP A 103 -11.71 -36.11 -25.73
#